data_AF-A0A9X3J5D9-F1
#
_entry.id   AF-A0A9X3J5D9-F1
#
_cell.length_a   1.000
_cell.length_b   1.000
_cell.length_c   1.000
_cell.angle_alpha   90.00
_cell.angle_beta   90.00
_cell.angle_gamma   90.00
#
_symmetry.space_group_name_H-M   'P 1'
#
loop_
_entity.id
_entity.type
_entity.pdbx_description
1 polymer ?
#
loop_
_entity_poly.entity_id
_entity_poly.type
_entity_poly.pdbx_seq_one_letter_code
_entity_poly.pdbx_strand_id
1 'polypeptide(L)'
;MTTDKSIFDCVEGDETADPDEYPLGLPTKVRPPRLFRDGGFDPVGAEVVAVETHLGTYGMGGPGFFGLRLAGGQPPEPRWLVVTLWAAASWATLDGDLVREEFFEPERAELEAAGRRFRSVQASLLGTRLMAAECTDDLLALEFERDGARQRLQIRRDGLDVPPWRGSGQPRMLGPGESMRDAVVVSESGYLWTADDEDEDEDE
;
A
#
# COMPACT_ATOMS: atom_id res chain seq x y z
N MET A 1 48.02 5.12 32.21
CA MET A 1 46.72 4.90 31.55
C MET A 1 46.27 6.24 31.04
N THR A 2 46.59 6.49 29.77
CA THR A 2 46.47 7.78 29.11
C THR A 2 45.17 7.74 28.32
N THR A 3 44.19 8.56 28.69
CA THR A 3 43.01 8.78 27.85
C THR A 3 43.22 10.11 27.16
N ASP A 4 43.48 9.99 25.87
CA ASP A 4 43.72 11.09 24.95
C ASP A 4 42.39 11.81 24.66
N LYS A 5 42.47 13.14 24.68
CA LYS A 5 41.42 14.06 24.25
C LYS A 5 41.79 14.48 22.84
N SER A 6 41.07 14.03 21.82
CA SER A 6 40.92 14.74 20.54
C SER A 6 40.16 13.86 19.55
N ILE A 7 39.06 14.38 19.02
CA ILE A 7 38.56 14.30 17.64
C ILE A 7 37.07 14.67 17.72
N PHE A 8 36.82 15.96 17.95
CA PHE A 8 35.71 16.63 17.30
C PHE A 8 36.32 17.19 16.01
N ASP A 9 36.26 16.40 14.94
CA ASP A 9 36.38 16.95 13.61
C ASP A 9 34.99 17.45 13.25
N CYS A 10 34.81 18.76 13.37
CA CYS A 10 33.75 19.48 12.69
C CYS A 10 34.05 19.36 11.20
N VAL A 11 33.38 18.45 10.51
CA VAL A 11 33.21 18.57 9.07
C VAL A 11 32.22 19.71 8.88
N GLU A 12 32.77 20.89 8.56
CA GLU A 12 32.04 21.98 7.91
C GLU A 12 31.49 21.44 6.57
N GLY A 13 30.28 20.87 6.64
CA GLY A 13 29.50 20.47 5.49
C GLY A 13 28.78 21.69 4.95
N ASP A 14 29.46 22.36 4.02
CA ASP A 14 28.96 23.20 2.93
C ASP A 14 27.47 23.59 3.01
N GLU A 15 27.23 24.78 3.55
CA GLU A 15 25.92 25.44 3.72
C GLU A 15 25.48 26.12 2.41
N THR A 16 25.53 25.39 1.30
CA THR A 16 24.94 25.77 0.01
C THR A 16 24.32 24.56 -0.69
N ALA A 17 23.38 23.90 -0.04
CA ALA A 17 22.38 23.14 -0.78
C ALA A 17 21.35 24.16 -1.30
N ASP A 18 21.45 24.48 -2.58
CA ASP A 18 20.45 25.26 -3.30
C ASP A 18 19.08 24.58 -3.14
N PRO A 19 18.06 25.23 -2.54
CA PRO A 19 16.74 24.64 -2.37
C PRO A 19 16.05 24.29 -3.70
N ASP A 20 16.59 24.75 -4.84
CA ASP A 20 16.11 24.43 -6.18
C ASP A 20 16.77 23.19 -6.80
N GLU A 21 17.70 22.52 -6.12
CA GLU A 21 18.35 21.29 -6.62
C GLU A 21 17.65 20.01 -6.12
N TYR A 22 16.31 20.03 -6.06
CA TYR A 22 15.55 18.79 -6.09
C TYR A 22 15.39 18.36 -7.56
N PRO A 23 15.72 17.11 -7.94
CA PRO A 23 15.38 16.58 -9.26
C PRO A 23 13.88 16.27 -9.28
N LEU A 24 13.03 17.28 -9.12
CA LEU A 24 11.59 17.18 -9.03
C LEU A 24 10.97 18.16 -10.02
N GLY A 25 11.21 17.91 -11.30
CA GLY A 25 10.15 18.15 -12.27
C GLY A 25 9.02 17.17 -11.92
N LEU A 26 8.13 17.55 -10.99
CA LEU A 26 6.88 16.83 -10.82
C LEU A 26 6.21 16.79 -12.20
N PRO A 27 5.73 15.62 -12.65
CA PRO A 27 5.07 15.54 -13.95
C PRO A 27 3.92 16.54 -13.96
N THR A 28 3.96 17.48 -14.91
CA THR A 28 3.04 18.61 -15.04
C THR A 28 1.58 18.21 -15.31
N LYS A 29 1.30 16.91 -15.45
CA LYS A 29 -0.04 16.33 -15.51
C LYS A 29 -0.05 14.95 -14.84
N VAL A 30 -0.30 14.91 -13.54
CA VAL A 30 -0.69 13.66 -12.88
C VAL A 30 -2.14 13.40 -13.25
N ARG A 31 -2.42 12.23 -13.81
CA ARG A 31 -3.81 11.84 -14.12
C ARG A 31 -4.47 11.24 -12.88
N PRO A 32 -5.76 11.50 -12.64
CA PRO A 32 -6.46 10.91 -11.52
C PRO A 32 -6.43 9.38 -11.61
N PRO A 33 -6.39 8.68 -10.47
CA PRO A 33 -6.48 7.23 -10.46
C PRO A 33 -7.84 6.79 -11.01
N ARG A 34 -7.86 5.62 -11.67
CA ARG A 34 -9.09 5.00 -12.18
C ARG A 34 -9.52 3.85 -11.30
N LEU A 35 -10.80 3.53 -11.30
CA LEU A 35 -11.28 2.31 -10.67
C LEU A 35 -10.70 1.10 -11.42
N PHE A 36 -10.27 0.08 -10.68
CA PHE A 36 -9.73 -1.15 -11.25
C PHE A 36 -10.75 -1.85 -12.17
N ARG A 37 -12.05 -1.74 -11.84
CA ARG A 37 -13.15 -2.32 -12.64
C ARG A 37 -13.35 -1.67 -14.01
N ASP A 38 -12.89 -0.44 -14.19
CA ASP A 38 -13.09 0.31 -15.44
C ASP A 38 -12.08 -0.11 -16.52
N GLY A 39 -11.12 -0.98 -16.18
CA GLY A 39 -10.13 -1.52 -17.10
C GLY A 39 -9.01 -0.54 -17.45
N GLY A 40 -8.32 -0.79 -18.57
CA GLY A 40 -7.17 0.02 -19.01
C GLY A 40 -5.85 -0.29 -18.31
N PHE A 41 -5.85 -1.30 -17.44
CA PHE A 41 -4.67 -1.89 -16.83
C PHE A 41 -4.91 -3.39 -16.65
N ASP A 42 -4.04 -4.21 -17.25
CA ASP A 42 -3.99 -5.64 -16.94
C ASP A 42 -2.76 -5.89 -16.07
N PRO A 43 -2.94 -6.14 -14.76
CA PRO A 43 -1.83 -6.35 -13.85
C PRO A 43 -1.25 -7.77 -13.96
N VAL A 44 -1.91 -8.69 -14.67
CA VAL A 44 -1.45 -10.08 -14.77
C VAL A 44 -0.12 -10.14 -15.50
N GLY A 45 0.84 -10.86 -14.91
CA GLY A 45 2.21 -10.95 -15.36
C GLY A 45 3.15 -9.89 -14.78
N ALA A 46 2.60 -8.83 -14.15
CA ALA A 46 3.40 -7.78 -13.54
C ALA A 46 4.10 -8.26 -12.25
N GLU A 47 5.30 -7.75 -12.01
CA GLU A 47 6.08 -7.99 -10.80
C GLU A 47 5.76 -6.94 -9.73
N VAL A 48 5.64 -7.36 -8.48
CA VAL A 48 5.50 -6.47 -7.33
C VAL A 48 6.85 -5.87 -6.98
N VAL A 49 7.03 -4.57 -7.25
CA VAL A 49 8.27 -3.83 -6.98
C VAL A 49 8.24 -2.98 -5.72
N ALA A 50 7.04 -2.68 -5.20
CA ALA A 50 6.87 -2.06 -3.89
C ALA A 50 5.55 -2.51 -3.24
N VAL A 51 5.54 -2.51 -1.90
CA VAL A 51 4.36 -2.81 -1.07
C VAL A 51 4.30 -1.75 0.01
N GLU A 52 3.15 -1.09 0.14
CA GLU A 52 2.93 -0.04 1.13
C GLU A 52 1.63 -0.29 1.88
N THR A 53 1.67 -0.39 3.20
CA THR A 53 0.49 -0.71 4.04
C THR A 53 -0.19 0.53 4.62
N HIS A 54 0.45 1.70 4.49
CA HIS A 54 0.04 2.96 5.10
C HIS A 54 0.13 4.14 4.11
N LEU A 55 -0.21 3.91 2.83
CA LEU A 55 -0.22 4.97 1.82
C LEU A 55 -1.15 6.11 2.21
N GLY A 56 -0.72 7.35 1.96
CA GLY A 56 -1.49 8.56 2.23
C GLY A 56 -1.48 9.01 3.70
N THR A 57 -0.64 8.41 4.54
CA THR A 57 -0.54 8.79 5.96
C THR A 57 0.59 9.80 6.17
N TYR A 58 0.34 10.85 6.95
CA TYR A 58 1.30 11.93 7.20
C TYR A 58 2.35 11.55 8.27
N GLY A 59 3.06 10.43 8.07
CA GLY A 59 4.26 10.07 8.83
C GLY A 59 4.05 9.60 10.28
N MET A 60 2.82 9.64 10.81
CA MET A 60 2.52 9.15 12.18
C MET A 60 2.12 7.67 12.24
N GLY A 61 2.27 6.91 11.15
CA GLY A 61 1.89 5.48 11.10
C GLY A 61 0.41 5.24 11.36
N GLY A 62 -0.44 6.22 11.04
CA GLY A 62 -1.89 6.11 11.17
C GLY A 62 -2.49 5.16 10.11
N PRO A 63 -3.77 4.78 10.26
CA PRO A 63 -4.44 3.91 9.30
C PRO A 63 -4.44 4.53 7.90
N GLY A 64 -3.94 3.78 6.92
CA GLY A 64 -3.80 4.24 5.54
C GLY A 64 -4.36 3.26 4.52
N PHE A 65 -4.07 3.54 3.26
CA PHE A 65 -4.39 2.67 2.14
C PHE A 65 -3.33 1.59 1.96
N PHE A 66 -3.74 0.46 1.38
CA PHE A 66 -2.84 -0.63 1.02
C PHE A 66 -2.52 -0.55 -0.47
N GLY A 67 -1.25 -0.47 -0.84
CA GLY A 67 -0.81 -0.34 -2.22
C GLY A 67 0.24 -1.35 -2.62
N LEU A 68 0.13 -1.80 -3.86
CA LEU A 68 1.12 -2.59 -4.56
C LEU A 68 1.60 -1.81 -5.77
N ARG A 69 2.91 -1.62 -5.91
CA ARG A 69 3.48 -1.08 -7.14
C ARG A 69 3.86 -2.25 -8.03
N LEU A 70 3.28 -2.29 -9.22
CA LEU A 70 3.40 -3.36 -10.19
C LEU A 70 4.18 -2.86 -11.41
N ALA A 71 5.20 -3.61 -11.85
CA ALA A 71 6.03 -3.29 -13.00
C ALA A 71 6.03 -4.43 -14.03
N GLY A 72 6.24 -4.12 -15.32
CA GLY A 72 6.33 -5.14 -16.37
C GLY A 72 5.00 -5.71 -16.85
N GLY A 73 3.86 -5.08 -16.49
CA GLY A 73 2.54 -5.35 -17.06
C GLY A 73 2.31 -4.65 -18.40
N GLN A 74 1.05 -4.56 -18.83
CA GLN A 74 0.64 -3.70 -19.94
C GLN A 74 -0.26 -2.57 -19.41
N PRO A 75 0.15 -1.29 -19.54
CA PRO A 75 1.38 -0.78 -20.18
C PRO A 75 2.68 -1.06 -19.37
N PRO A 76 3.88 -0.93 -19.99
CA PRO A 76 5.15 -1.29 -19.35
C PRO A 76 5.58 -0.42 -18.17
N GLU A 77 4.99 0.78 -18.05
CA GLU A 77 5.27 1.70 -16.96
C GLU A 77 4.74 1.16 -15.62
N PRO A 78 5.49 1.31 -14.51
CA PRO A 78 5.03 0.87 -13.20
C PRO A 78 3.76 1.60 -12.76
N ARG A 79 2.78 0.87 -12.23
CA ARG A 79 1.51 1.42 -11.74
C ARG A 79 1.24 0.98 -10.32
N TRP A 80 0.56 1.82 -9.57
CA TRP A 80 0.06 1.47 -8.25
C TRP A 80 -1.33 0.85 -8.38
N LEU A 81 -1.53 -0.31 -7.77
CA LEU A 81 -2.83 -0.86 -7.43
C LEU A 81 -3.07 -0.56 -5.96
N VAL A 82 -4.12 0.21 -5.63
CA VAL A 82 -4.37 0.72 -4.28
C VAL A 82 -5.76 0.34 -3.82
N VAL A 83 -5.84 -0.18 -2.60
CA VAL A 83 -7.08 -0.44 -1.89
C VAL A 83 -7.33 0.75 -0.96
N THR A 84 -8.38 1.51 -1.28
CA THR A 84 -8.73 2.78 -0.64
C THR A 84 -9.64 2.62 0.59
N LEU A 85 -9.73 1.41 1.13
CA LEU A 85 -10.38 1.19 2.42
C LEU A 85 -9.57 1.82 3.54
N TRP A 86 -10.26 2.40 4.52
CA TRP A 86 -9.59 2.88 5.72
C TRP A 86 -8.95 1.73 6.50
N ALA A 87 -7.66 1.87 6.82
CA ALA A 87 -6.83 0.82 7.40
C ALA A 87 -6.79 -0.46 6.55
N ALA A 88 -6.73 -0.37 5.22
CA ALA A 88 -6.92 -1.52 4.32
C ALA A 88 -6.05 -2.76 4.66
N ALA A 89 -4.80 -2.56 5.11
CA ALA A 89 -3.91 -3.65 5.49
C ALA A 89 -4.48 -4.52 6.64
N SER A 90 -5.26 -3.92 7.55
CA SER A 90 -5.95 -4.63 8.63
C SER A 90 -7.13 -5.50 8.21
N TRP A 91 -7.60 -5.33 6.97
CA TRP A 91 -8.61 -6.19 6.36
C TRP A 91 -7.99 -7.32 5.55
N ALA A 92 -6.69 -7.23 5.28
CA ALA A 92 -6.00 -8.14 4.39
C ALA A 92 -5.50 -9.40 5.11
N THR A 93 -5.53 -10.51 4.38
CA THR A 93 -4.87 -11.75 4.78
C THR A 93 -4.00 -12.26 3.63
N LEU A 94 -2.89 -12.92 3.96
CA LEU A 94 -2.00 -13.56 3.00
C LEU A 94 -1.94 -15.06 3.32
N ASP A 95 -2.51 -15.89 2.46
CA ASP A 95 -2.75 -17.33 2.71
C ASP A 95 -3.49 -17.59 4.05
N GLY A 96 -4.41 -16.69 4.41
CA GLY A 96 -5.16 -16.70 5.68
C GLY A 96 -4.39 -16.17 6.89
N ASP A 97 -3.12 -15.81 6.75
CA ASP A 97 -2.33 -15.18 7.82
C ASP A 97 -2.58 -13.66 7.83
N LEU A 98 -2.57 -13.04 9.01
CA LEU A 98 -2.73 -11.59 9.17
C LEU A 98 -1.51 -10.83 8.65
N VAL A 99 -1.72 -9.64 8.08
CA VAL A 99 -0.63 -8.74 7.66
C VAL A 99 0.12 -8.22 8.88
N ARG A 100 1.38 -8.64 9.08
CA ARG A 100 2.17 -8.33 10.28
C ARG A 100 2.34 -6.82 10.52
N GLU A 101 2.53 -6.07 9.45
CA GLU A 101 2.87 -4.65 9.45
C GLU A 101 1.77 -3.74 10.00
N GLU A 102 0.52 -4.22 10.05
CA GLU A 102 -0.60 -3.46 10.61
C GLU A 102 -0.66 -3.50 12.15
N PHE A 103 -0.12 -4.55 12.76
CA PHE A 103 -0.33 -4.82 14.18
C PHE A 103 0.94 -4.51 14.99
N PHE A 104 0.79 -3.79 16.09
CA PHE A 104 1.88 -3.49 17.03
C PHE A 104 2.17 -4.70 17.93
N GLU A 105 3.37 -4.76 18.54
CA GLU A 105 3.86 -5.97 19.23
C GLU A 105 2.91 -6.54 20.30
N PRO A 106 2.41 -5.74 21.27
CA PRO A 106 1.45 -6.25 22.25
C PRO A 106 0.21 -6.92 21.63
N GLU A 107 -0.40 -6.29 20.63
CA GLU A 107 -1.59 -6.83 19.96
C GLU A 107 -1.25 -8.11 19.17
N ARG A 108 -0.09 -8.14 18.50
CA ARG A 108 0.39 -9.36 17.84
C ARG A 108 0.53 -10.51 18.82
N ALA A 109 1.15 -10.28 19.98
CA ALA A 109 1.36 -11.32 20.98
C ALA A 109 0.03 -11.88 21.51
N GLU A 110 -0.97 -11.03 21.74
CA GLU A 110 -2.31 -11.46 22.17
C GLU A 110 -3.01 -12.31 21.10
N LEU A 111 -2.94 -11.86 19.83
CA LEU A 111 -3.54 -12.59 18.70
C LEU A 111 -2.80 -13.90 18.40
N GLU A 112 -1.47 -13.94 18.51
CA GLU A 112 -0.68 -15.16 18.41
C GLU A 112 -1.03 -16.16 19.52
N ALA A 113 -1.21 -15.69 20.76
CA ALA A 113 -1.69 -16.52 21.87
C ALA A 113 -3.11 -17.06 21.62
N ALA A 114 -3.94 -16.32 20.88
CA ALA A 114 -5.24 -16.77 20.39
C ALA A 114 -5.17 -17.68 19.13
N GLY A 115 -3.97 -18.08 18.70
CA GLY A 115 -3.74 -19.00 17.58
C GLY A 115 -3.73 -18.34 16.20
N ARG A 116 -3.72 -17.01 16.13
CA ARG A 116 -3.57 -16.29 14.86
C ARG A 116 -2.11 -16.34 14.40
N ARG A 117 -1.91 -16.32 13.09
CA ARG A 117 -0.59 -16.26 12.46
C ARG A 117 -0.44 -14.94 11.73
N PHE A 118 0.81 -14.49 11.63
CA PHE A 118 1.17 -13.25 10.96
C PHE A 118 2.17 -13.51 9.86
N ARG A 119 2.06 -12.74 8.79
CA ARG A 119 3.01 -12.77 7.67
C ARG A 119 3.35 -11.36 7.25
N SER A 120 4.64 -11.12 7.00
CA SER A 120 5.09 -9.87 6.41
C SER A 120 4.70 -9.85 4.93
N VAL A 121 3.84 -8.92 4.54
CA VAL A 121 3.45 -8.76 3.13
C VAL A 121 4.60 -8.23 2.29
N GLN A 122 5.43 -7.37 2.85
CA GLN A 122 6.58 -6.82 2.14
C GLN A 122 7.60 -7.93 1.83
N ALA A 123 7.99 -8.72 2.83
CA ALA A 123 8.92 -9.83 2.63
C ALA A 123 8.35 -10.94 1.71
N SER A 124 7.02 -11.15 1.75
CA SER A 124 6.38 -12.21 0.98
C SER A 124 6.11 -11.83 -0.47
N LEU A 125 5.70 -10.59 -0.74
CA LEU A 125 5.19 -10.20 -2.06
C LEU A 125 6.24 -9.50 -2.93
N LEU A 126 7.26 -8.83 -2.38
CA LEU A 126 8.27 -8.14 -3.20
C LEU A 126 9.02 -9.11 -4.13
N GLY A 127 9.00 -8.85 -5.43
CA GLY A 127 9.57 -9.70 -6.48
C GLY A 127 8.70 -10.88 -6.90
N THR A 128 7.48 -11.01 -6.36
CA THR A 128 6.50 -11.98 -6.87
C THR A 128 5.84 -11.45 -8.14
N ARG A 129 5.39 -12.37 -9.00
CA ARG A 129 4.58 -12.05 -10.17
C ARG A 129 3.11 -12.22 -9.85
N LEU A 130 2.27 -11.25 -10.21
CA LEU A 130 0.83 -11.38 -10.13
C LEU A 130 0.34 -12.31 -11.25
N MET A 131 -0.35 -13.38 -10.86
CA MET A 131 -0.84 -14.43 -11.76
C MET A 131 -2.34 -14.28 -12.05
N ALA A 132 -3.09 -13.77 -11.08
CA ALA A 132 -4.52 -13.51 -11.23
C ALA A 132 -4.95 -12.36 -10.32
N ALA A 133 -5.95 -11.62 -10.77
CA ALA A 133 -6.62 -10.59 -10.00
C ALA A 133 -8.14 -10.77 -10.14
N GLU A 134 -8.81 -10.97 -9.02
CA GLU A 134 -10.26 -11.07 -8.93
C GLU A 134 -10.77 -9.92 -8.06
N CYS A 135 -11.69 -9.13 -8.60
CA CYS A 135 -12.38 -8.08 -7.86
C CYS A 135 -13.89 -8.20 -8.09
N THR A 136 -14.60 -8.62 -7.06
CA THR A 136 -16.07 -8.72 -7.00
C THR A 136 -16.60 -7.66 -6.03
N ASP A 137 -17.91 -7.60 -5.81
CA ASP A 137 -18.46 -6.66 -4.82
C ASP A 137 -18.07 -7.00 -3.37
N ASP A 138 -17.71 -8.26 -3.11
CA ASP A 138 -17.47 -8.77 -1.76
C ASP A 138 -16.01 -9.18 -1.51
N LEU A 139 -15.19 -9.26 -2.54
CA LEU A 139 -13.83 -9.82 -2.46
C LEU A 139 -12.88 -9.14 -3.45
N LEU A 140 -11.71 -8.75 -2.93
CA LEU A 140 -10.49 -8.60 -3.70
C LEU A 140 -9.60 -9.81 -3.41
N ALA A 141 -9.20 -10.55 -4.43
CA ALA A 141 -8.22 -11.62 -4.33
C ALA A 141 -7.14 -11.46 -5.40
N LEU A 142 -5.88 -11.47 -4.95
CA LEU A 142 -4.71 -11.36 -5.81
C LEU A 142 -3.85 -12.61 -5.59
N GLU A 143 -3.54 -13.31 -6.67
CA GLU A 143 -2.69 -14.50 -6.65
C GLU A 143 -1.30 -14.17 -7.17
N PHE A 144 -0.28 -14.56 -6.41
CA PHE A 144 1.12 -14.27 -6.69
C PHE A 144 1.91 -15.57 -6.83
N GLU A 145 2.98 -15.53 -7.62
CA GLU A 145 3.91 -16.65 -7.79
C GLU A 145 5.38 -16.19 -7.69
N ARG A 146 6.20 -17.00 -7.04
CA ARG A 146 7.67 -16.92 -7.06
C ARG A 146 8.25 -18.32 -7.01
N ASP A 147 9.12 -18.65 -7.96
CA ASP A 147 9.80 -19.95 -8.03
C ASP A 147 8.85 -21.17 -7.89
N GLY A 148 7.64 -21.05 -8.46
CA GLY A 148 6.58 -22.06 -8.42
C GLY A 148 5.77 -22.11 -7.11
N ALA A 149 6.16 -21.35 -6.07
CA ALA A 149 5.35 -21.18 -4.87
C ALA A 149 4.26 -20.13 -5.12
N ARG A 150 3.01 -20.46 -4.75
CA ARG A 150 1.86 -19.56 -4.89
C ARG A 150 1.43 -19.00 -3.55
N GLN A 151 0.99 -17.75 -3.57
CA GLN A 151 0.47 -17.04 -2.41
C GLN A 151 -0.78 -16.25 -2.81
N ARG A 152 -1.76 -16.14 -1.92
CA ARG A 152 -3.02 -15.44 -2.19
C ARG A 152 -3.25 -14.35 -1.15
N LEU A 153 -3.27 -13.11 -1.60
CA LEU A 153 -3.70 -11.96 -0.79
C LEU A 153 -5.20 -11.77 -0.96
N GLN A 154 -5.93 -11.59 0.14
CA GLN A 154 -7.39 -11.42 0.10
C GLN A 154 -7.86 -10.29 1.03
N ILE A 155 -8.85 -9.54 0.57
CA ILE A 155 -9.62 -8.59 1.36
C ILE A 155 -11.10 -8.89 1.12
N ARG A 156 -11.84 -9.14 2.20
CA ARG A 156 -13.26 -9.51 2.13
C ARG A 156 -14.13 -8.42 2.74
N ARG A 157 -15.33 -8.28 2.19
CA ARG A 157 -16.38 -7.41 2.71
C ARG A 157 -16.77 -7.74 4.14
N ASP A 158 -16.85 -9.02 4.49
CA ASP A 158 -17.40 -9.51 5.75
C ASP A 158 -16.40 -9.47 6.92
N GLY A 159 -15.11 -9.27 6.61
CA GLY A 159 -14.03 -9.22 7.59
C GLY A 159 -13.92 -10.45 8.50
N LEU A 160 -14.53 -11.58 8.15
CA LEU A 160 -14.60 -12.75 9.02
C LEU A 160 -13.21 -13.36 9.29
N ASP A 161 -12.31 -13.18 8.34
CA ASP A 161 -10.94 -13.69 8.40
C ASP A 161 -9.99 -12.75 9.16
N VAL A 162 -10.47 -11.63 9.72
CA VAL A 162 -9.66 -10.66 10.48
C VAL A 162 -10.27 -10.38 11.85
N PRO A 163 -9.45 -10.01 12.86
CA PRO A 163 -9.97 -9.67 14.17
C PRO A 163 -10.86 -8.41 14.12
N PRO A 164 -11.81 -8.28 15.08
CA PRO A 164 -12.63 -7.09 15.23
C PRO A 164 -11.80 -5.80 15.37
N TRP A 165 -12.40 -4.66 15.01
CA TRP A 165 -11.72 -3.38 15.13
C TRP A 165 -11.47 -3.00 16.59
N ARG A 166 -10.22 -2.66 16.94
CA ARG A 166 -9.82 -2.25 18.30
C ARG A 166 -10.65 -1.13 18.92
N GLY A 167 -11.10 -0.17 18.11
CA GLY A 167 -11.82 0.99 18.61
C GLY A 167 -13.28 0.70 18.99
N SER A 168 -13.94 -0.22 18.29
CA SER A 168 -15.36 -0.52 18.49
C SER A 168 -15.64 -1.93 19.02
N GLY A 169 -14.66 -2.84 18.94
CA GLY A 169 -14.81 -4.27 19.17
C GLY A 169 -15.72 -4.97 18.16
N GLN A 170 -16.17 -4.27 17.12
CA GLN A 170 -17.09 -4.82 16.11
C GLN A 170 -16.32 -5.46 14.96
N PRO A 171 -16.89 -6.51 14.33
CA PRO A 171 -16.35 -7.04 13.07
C PRO A 171 -16.20 -5.94 12.02
N ARG A 172 -15.15 -6.04 11.23
CA ARG A 172 -14.96 -5.16 10.06
C ARG A 172 -15.93 -5.57 8.99
N MET A 173 -16.79 -4.67 8.55
CA MET A 173 -17.77 -4.96 7.51
C MET A 173 -18.05 -3.72 6.66
N LEU A 174 -18.08 -3.88 5.33
CA LEU A 174 -18.49 -2.79 4.44
C LEU A 174 -19.99 -2.50 4.61
N GLY A 175 -20.34 -1.22 4.65
CA GLY A 175 -21.69 -0.72 4.86
C GLY A 175 -22.67 -1.11 3.74
N PRO A 176 -23.99 -1.11 4.01
CA PRO A 176 -24.99 -1.42 2.99
C PRO A 176 -24.90 -0.44 1.81
N GLY A 177 -24.51 -0.94 0.64
CA GLY A 177 -24.31 -0.13 -0.57
C GLY A 177 -22.85 0.12 -0.96
N GLU A 178 -21.88 -0.17 -0.08
CA GLU A 178 -20.47 -0.16 -0.43
C GLU A 178 -20.10 -1.43 -1.22
N SER A 179 -19.15 -1.35 -2.14
CA SER A 179 -18.61 -2.48 -2.91
C SER A 179 -17.09 -2.46 -2.86
N MET A 180 -16.48 -3.66 -2.79
CA MET A 180 -15.03 -3.79 -2.91
C MET A 180 -14.53 -3.27 -4.27
N ARG A 181 -15.35 -3.30 -5.32
CA ARG A 181 -14.96 -2.77 -6.65
C ARG A 181 -14.78 -1.26 -6.67
N ASP A 182 -15.47 -0.54 -5.79
CA ASP A 182 -15.32 0.91 -5.62
C ASP A 182 -14.11 1.27 -4.76
N ALA A 183 -13.56 0.29 -4.05
CA ALA A 183 -12.44 0.47 -3.12
C ALA A 183 -11.07 0.14 -3.74
N VAL A 184 -10.99 -0.21 -5.02
CA VAL A 184 -9.72 -0.57 -5.68
C VAL A 184 -9.48 0.35 -6.87
N VAL A 185 -8.37 1.07 -6.81
CA VAL A 185 -7.96 2.03 -7.84
C VAL A 185 -6.59 1.69 -8.40
N VAL A 186 -6.32 2.18 -9.61
CA VAL A 186 -5.04 2.05 -10.29
C VAL A 186 -4.53 3.44 -10.67
N SER A 187 -3.26 3.72 -10.39
CA SER A 187 -2.63 4.95 -10.88
C SER A 187 -2.36 4.88 -12.38
N GLU A 188 -2.65 5.98 -13.09
CA GLU A 188 -2.41 6.03 -14.54
C GLU A 188 -0.94 6.29 -14.90
N SER A 189 -0.23 7.07 -14.10
CA SER A 189 1.13 7.57 -14.36
C SER A 189 2.21 6.99 -13.44
N GLY A 190 1.88 6.00 -12.61
CA GLY A 190 2.82 5.45 -11.63
C GLY A 190 3.05 6.33 -10.40
N TYR A 191 2.41 7.51 -10.34
CA TYR A 191 2.36 8.40 -9.19
C TYR A 191 0.97 8.35 -8.54
N LEU A 192 0.93 8.45 -7.22
CA LEU A 192 -0.30 8.64 -6.43
C LEU A 192 -0.35 10.12 -6.06
N TRP A 193 -1.06 10.93 -6.85
CA TRP A 193 -1.38 12.30 -6.50
C TRP A 193 -2.85 12.54 -6.85
N THR A 194 -3.58 13.15 -5.93
CA THR A 194 -4.86 13.79 -6.23
C THR A 194 -4.50 15.21 -6.62
N ALA A 195 -4.66 15.57 -7.89
CA ALA A 195 -4.56 16.98 -8.25
C ALA A 195 -5.70 17.72 -7.53
N ASP A 196 -5.35 18.60 -6.59
CA ASP A 196 -6.16 19.78 -6.33
C ASP A 196 -5.98 20.68 -7.56
N ASP A 197 -6.77 20.40 -8.61
CA ASP A 197 -7.01 21.40 -9.65
C ASP A 197 -8.19 22.25 -9.13
N GLU A 198 -7.89 23.19 -8.23
CA GLU A 198 -8.66 24.43 -8.19
C GLU A 198 -8.31 25.18 -9.48
N ASP A 199 -8.98 24.83 -10.56
CA ASP A 199 -9.12 25.72 -11.71
C ASP A 199 -10.02 26.89 -11.23
N GLU A 200 -9.43 27.84 -10.49
CA GLU A 200 -9.93 29.20 -10.38
C GLU A 200 -9.73 29.87 -11.75
N ASP A 201 -10.57 29.50 -12.71
CA ASP A 201 -10.84 30.34 -13.87
C ASP A 201 -11.74 31.51 -13.39
N GLU A 202 -11.16 32.48 -12.67
CA GLU A 202 -11.71 33.84 -12.59
C GLU A 202 -11.10 34.68 -13.72
N ASP A 203 -11.60 34.45 -14.95
CA ASP A 203 -11.60 35.48 -15.98
C ASP A 203 -12.82 36.39 -15.75
N GLU A 204 -12.62 37.58 -15.18
CA GLU A 204 -13.41 38.79 -15.49
C GLU A 204 -12.61 40.09 -15.33
#